data_AF-A0A7C4S8Q5-F1
#
_entry.id   AF-A0A7C4S8Q5-F1
#
_cell.length_a   1.000
_cell.length_b   1.000
_cell.length_c   1.000
_cell.angle_alpha   90.00
_cell.angle_beta   90.00
_cell.angle_gamma   90.00
#
_symmetry.space_group_name_H-M   'P 1'
#
loop_
_entity.id
_entity.type
_entity.pdbx_description
1 polymer ?
#
loop_
_entity_poly.entity_id
_entity_poly.type
_entity_poly.pdbx_seq_one_letter_code
_entity_poly.pdbx_strand_id
1 'polypeptide(L)'
;MLGRIVQRSRICEILDAIWAEITDMLRELINQKADIPQSTRLALDGAKVSISLCKSHPKLAFDVTPSMLDAVQGFCVGCCGADIVARIVCELKTAQDLITIKAVGVINESYIMSWQRKLEELWRKISENLQKKQVTITEK
;
A
#
# COMPACT_ATOMS: atom_id res chain seq x y z
N MET A 1 -20.41 15.99 -4.54
CA MET A 1 -20.07 14.72 -3.84
C MET A 1 -19.53 13.64 -4.79
N LEU A 2 -20.02 13.51 -6.02
CA LEU A 2 -19.56 12.52 -7.02
C LEU A 2 -18.04 12.58 -7.34
N GLY A 3 -17.46 13.78 -7.48
CA GLY A 3 -16.03 13.94 -7.80
C GLY A 3 -15.06 13.32 -6.76
N ARG A 4 -15.43 13.32 -5.47
CA ARG A 4 -14.61 12.68 -4.41
C ARG A 4 -14.61 11.16 -4.53
N ILE A 5 -15.70 10.55 -4.98
CA ILE A 5 -15.84 9.09 -5.08
C ILE A 5 -15.00 8.56 -6.26
N VAL A 6 -15.02 9.28 -7.39
CA VAL A 6 -14.26 8.91 -8.60
C VAL A 6 -12.75 9.02 -8.39
N GLN A 7 -12.26 10.08 -7.73
CA GLN A 7 -10.83 10.20 -7.39
C GLN A 7 -10.35 9.13 -6.41
N ARG A 8 -11.21 8.67 -5.49
CA ARG A 8 -10.86 7.68 -4.47
C ARG A 8 -10.75 6.26 -5.02
N SER A 9 -11.67 5.87 -5.90
CA SER A 9 -11.54 4.63 -6.67
C SER A 9 -10.19 4.58 -7.41
N ARG A 10 -9.76 5.71 -8.00
CA ARG A 10 -8.45 5.81 -8.67
C ARG A 10 -7.26 5.61 -7.73
N ILE A 11 -7.31 6.09 -6.48
CA ILE A 11 -6.25 5.85 -5.49
C ILE A 11 -6.18 4.36 -5.14
N CYS A 12 -7.32 3.71 -4.90
CA CYS A 12 -7.35 2.28 -4.58
C CYS A 12 -6.79 1.42 -5.74
N GLU A 13 -7.05 1.78 -7.00
CA GLU A 13 -6.46 1.10 -8.17
C GLU A 13 -4.94 1.26 -8.24
N ILE A 14 -4.41 2.46 -7.94
CA ILE A 14 -2.96 2.67 -7.89
C ILE A 14 -2.33 1.85 -6.76
N LEU A 15 -2.99 1.77 -5.60
CA LEU A 15 -2.53 0.93 -4.48
C LEU A 15 -2.55 -0.57 -4.83
N ASP A 16 -3.53 -1.02 -5.61
CA ASP A 16 -3.61 -2.39 -6.12
C ASP A 16 -2.43 -2.70 -7.07
N ALA A 17 -2.04 -1.75 -7.92
CA ALA A 17 -0.87 -1.87 -8.78
C ALA A 17 0.45 -1.92 -7.97
N ILE A 18 0.57 -1.11 -6.92
CA ILE A 18 1.72 -1.16 -6.00
C ILE A 18 1.78 -2.51 -5.30
N TRP A 19 0.66 -3.00 -4.78
CA TRP A 19 0.58 -4.31 -4.15
C TRP A 19 1.03 -5.44 -5.11
N ALA A 20 0.62 -5.37 -6.37
CA ALA A 20 1.00 -6.36 -7.38
C ALA A 20 2.51 -6.36 -7.63
N GLU A 21 3.12 -5.19 -7.84
CA GLU A 21 4.58 -5.09 -8.03
C GLU A 21 5.36 -5.60 -6.81
N ILE A 22 4.95 -5.23 -5.58
CA ILE A 22 5.62 -5.72 -4.37
C ILE A 22 5.46 -7.25 -4.21
N THR A 23 4.30 -7.79 -4.59
CA THR A 23 4.05 -9.24 -4.57
C THR A 23 4.93 -9.98 -5.59
N ASP A 24 5.14 -9.40 -6.77
CA ASP A 24 6.05 -9.96 -7.77
C ASP A 24 7.50 -9.91 -7.29
N MET A 25 7.95 -8.81 -6.67
CA MET A 25 9.28 -8.75 -6.02
C MET A 25 9.45 -9.85 -4.96
N LEU A 26 8.44 -10.05 -4.12
CA LEU A 26 8.43 -11.10 -3.11
C LEU A 26 8.56 -12.50 -3.75
N ARG A 27 7.79 -12.75 -4.82
CA ARG A 27 7.82 -14.03 -5.54
C ARG A 27 9.22 -14.28 -6.11
N GLU A 28 9.84 -13.27 -6.70
CA GLU A 28 11.21 -13.37 -7.23
C GLU A 28 12.21 -13.71 -6.13
N LEU A 29 12.15 -13.06 -4.96
CA LEU A 29 13.05 -13.39 -3.84
C LEU A 29 12.82 -14.81 -3.29
N ILE A 30 11.58 -15.26 -3.20
CA ILE A 30 11.25 -16.64 -2.81
C ILE A 30 11.83 -17.64 -3.82
N ASN A 31 11.75 -17.34 -5.12
CA ASN A 31 12.34 -18.19 -6.16
C ASN A 31 13.87 -18.25 -6.06
N GLN A 32 14.51 -17.18 -5.57
CA GLN A 32 15.93 -17.14 -5.23
C GLN A 32 16.25 -17.75 -3.86
N LYS A 33 15.27 -18.39 -3.19
CA LYS A 33 15.38 -19.02 -1.87
C LYS A 33 15.78 -18.04 -0.76
N ALA A 34 15.46 -16.77 -0.91
CA ALA A 34 15.66 -15.78 0.15
C ALA A 34 14.76 -16.09 1.36
N ASP A 35 15.32 -15.95 2.56
CA ASP A 35 14.55 -16.05 3.80
C ASP A 35 13.79 -14.74 4.05
N ILE A 36 12.48 -14.77 3.75
CA ILE A 36 11.60 -13.62 3.90
C ILE A 36 10.77 -13.76 5.19
N PRO A 37 10.77 -12.73 6.06
CA PRO A 37 9.96 -12.72 7.26
C PRO A 37 8.47 -12.99 6.97
N GLN A 38 7.83 -13.83 7.79
CA GLN A 38 6.40 -14.10 7.69
C GLN A 38 5.55 -12.83 7.78
N SER A 39 6.02 -11.83 8.55
CA SER A 39 5.38 -10.51 8.67
C SER A 39 5.21 -9.81 7.32
N THR A 40 6.11 -10.01 6.35
CA THR A 40 5.99 -9.44 5.00
C THR A 40 4.75 -9.97 4.28
N ARG A 41 4.48 -11.28 4.39
CA ARG A 41 3.29 -11.89 3.77
C ARG A 41 2.01 -11.41 4.45
N LEU A 42 2.00 -11.37 5.78
CA LEU A 42 0.86 -10.86 6.54
C LEU A 42 0.53 -9.41 6.21
N ALA A 43 1.55 -8.54 6.05
CA ALA A 43 1.36 -7.16 5.63
C ALA A 43 0.75 -7.06 4.22
N LEU A 44 1.22 -7.88 3.26
CA LEU A 44 0.66 -7.91 1.91
C LEU A 44 -0.78 -8.43 1.88
N ASP A 45 -1.10 -9.47 2.63
CA ASP A 45 -2.46 -10.02 2.72
C ASP A 45 -3.42 -9.00 3.35
N GLY A 46 -3.01 -8.37 4.46
CA GLY A 46 -3.78 -7.30 5.12
C GLY A 46 -4.00 -6.09 4.20
N ALA A 47 -2.97 -5.69 3.45
CA ALA A 47 -3.09 -4.64 2.44
C ALA A 47 -4.07 -5.03 1.34
N LYS A 48 -4.05 -6.28 0.84
CA LYS A 48 -4.95 -6.73 -0.22
C LYS A 48 -6.42 -6.71 0.18
N VAL A 49 -6.72 -7.16 1.40
CA VAL A 49 -8.08 -7.09 1.96
C VAL A 49 -8.53 -5.63 2.04
N SER A 50 -7.67 -4.76 2.55
CA SER A 50 -7.96 -3.33 2.68
C SER A 50 -8.16 -2.64 1.32
N ILE A 51 -7.36 -2.98 0.30
CA ILE A 51 -7.53 -2.50 -1.08
C ILE A 51 -8.88 -2.96 -1.66
N SER A 52 -9.26 -4.21 -1.41
CA SER A 52 -10.53 -4.77 -1.89
C SER A 52 -11.72 -4.03 -1.26
N LEU A 53 -11.64 -3.70 0.02
CA LEU A 53 -12.61 -2.85 0.72
C LEU A 53 -12.63 -1.42 0.16
N CYS A 54 -11.46 -0.83 -0.09
CA CYS A 54 -11.29 0.49 -0.69
C CYS A 54 -12.00 0.58 -2.05
N LYS A 55 -11.82 -0.43 -2.91
CA LYS A 55 -12.41 -0.51 -4.26
C LYS A 55 -13.93 -0.75 -4.21
N SER A 56 -14.38 -1.69 -3.38
CA SER A 56 -15.78 -2.13 -3.35
C SER A 56 -16.69 -1.18 -2.57
N HIS A 57 -16.14 -0.50 -1.56
CA HIS A 57 -16.90 0.35 -0.66
C HIS A 57 -16.18 1.69 -0.37
N PRO A 58 -16.03 2.57 -1.37
CA PRO A 58 -15.28 3.83 -1.25
C PRO A 58 -15.87 4.85 -0.25
N LYS A 59 -17.07 4.59 0.30
CA LYS A 59 -17.65 5.34 1.43
C LYS A 59 -17.23 4.73 2.77
N LEU A 60 -17.43 3.41 2.96
CA LEU A 60 -17.05 2.68 4.18
C LEU A 60 -15.54 2.73 4.44
N ALA A 61 -14.72 2.69 3.39
CA ALA A 61 -13.28 2.91 3.43
C ALA A 61 -12.81 4.11 4.28
N PHE A 62 -13.67 5.13 4.44
CA PHE A 62 -13.36 6.35 5.18
C PHE A 62 -14.20 6.55 6.43
N ASP A 63 -15.29 5.79 6.58
CA ASP A 63 -16.12 5.78 7.80
C ASP A 63 -15.65 4.72 8.81
N VAL A 64 -14.84 3.76 8.35
CA VAL A 64 -14.20 2.75 9.20
C VAL A 64 -13.00 3.40 9.89
N THR A 65 -13.17 3.66 11.19
CA THR A 65 -12.07 4.12 12.05
C THR A 65 -11.07 2.99 12.26
N PRO A 66 -9.81 3.29 12.63
CA PRO A 66 -8.82 2.27 12.92
C PRO A 66 -9.35 1.23 13.93
N SER A 67 -10.02 1.69 14.99
CA SER A 67 -10.67 0.85 16.00
C SER A 67 -11.72 -0.15 15.47
N MET A 68 -12.36 0.12 14.33
CA MET A 68 -13.33 -0.80 13.71
C MET A 68 -12.65 -1.90 12.88
N LEU A 69 -11.43 -1.65 12.38
CA LEU A 69 -10.58 -2.68 11.76
C LEU A 69 -9.90 -3.55 12.82
N ASP A 70 -9.57 -2.98 13.97
CA ASP A 70 -8.89 -3.63 15.10
C ASP A 70 -9.66 -4.83 15.64
N ALA A 71 -10.99 -4.70 15.72
CA ALA A 71 -11.90 -5.73 16.23
C ALA A 71 -11.96 -6.98 15.36
N VAL A 72 -11.52 -6.90 14.09
CA VAL A 72 -11.68 -7.97 13.11
C VAL A 72 -10.35 -8.67 12.79
N GLN A 73 -9.19 -8.01 12.97
CA GLN A 73 -7.92 -8.55 12.43
C GLN A 73 -6.68 -8.50 13.34
N GLY A 74 -6.72 -7.93 14.55
CA GLY A 74 -5.62 -8.05 15.52
C GLY A 74 -4.27 -7.43 15.11
N PHE A 75 -4.29 -6.43 14.23
CA PHE A 75 -3.08 -5.76 13.74
C PHE A 75 -2.70 -4.53 14.59
N CYS A 76 -1.41 -4.19 14.66
CA CYS A 76 -0.90 -3.05 15.42
C CYS A 76 -1.25 -1.71 14.74
N VAL A 77 -1.88 -0.79 15.48
CA VAL A 77 -2.56 0.41 14.93
C VAL A 77 -1.89 1.73 15.33
N GLY A 78 -0.95 1.70 16.28
CA GLY A 78 -0.24 2.91 16.70
C GLY A 78 0.61 3.58 15.60
N CYS A 79 0.97 2.88 14.53
CA CYS A 79 1.97 3.35 13.57
C CYS A 79 1.40 3.83 12.22
N CYS A 80 0.16 3.49 11.87
CA CYS A 80 -0.40 3.71 10.54
C CYS A 80 -1.74 4.43 10.66
N GLY A 81 -1.87 5.60 10.01
CA GLY A 81 -2.87 6.65 10.29
C GLY A 81 -4.36 6.30 10.24
N ALA A 82 -5.19 7.33 10.40
CA ALA A 82 -6.60 7.22 10.79
C ALA A 82 -7.60 6.75 9.72
N ASP A 83 -7.19 6.45 8.48
CA ASP A 83 -8.08 6.01 7.39
C ASP A 83 -7.51 4.81 6.60
N ILE A 84 -8.36 4.10 5.85
CA ILE A 84 -7.97 2.87 5.15
C ILE A 84 -6.87 3.10 4.11
N VAL A 85 -6.82 4.29 3.47
CA VAL A 85 -5.82 4.61 2.47
C VAL A 85 -4.46 4.76 3.15
N ALA A 86 -4.40 5.52 4.24
CA ALA A 86 -3.21 5.63 5.06
C ALA A 86 -2.75 4.26 5.59
N ARG A 87 -3.69 3.38 5.97
CA ARG A 87 -3.37 2.00 6.38
C ARG A 87 -2.73 1.20 5.25
N ILE A 88 -3.36 1.15 4.09
CA ILE A 88 -2.84 0.42 2.93
C ILE A 88 -1.44 0.93 2.56
N VAL A 89 -1.25 2.26 2.50
CA VAL A 89 0.06 2.86 2.19
C VAL A 89 1.13 2.40 3.19
N CYS A 90 0.81 2.39 4.48
CA CYS A 90 1.73 1.99 5.54
C CYS A 90 2.16 0.52 5.39
N GLU A 91 1.19 -0.39 5.25
CA GLU A 91 1.45 -1.83 5.10
C GLU A 91 2.30 -2.12 3.85
N LEU A 92 1.97 -1.49 2.73
CA LEU A 92 2.72 -1.64 1.48
C LEU A 92 4.14 -1.08 1.59
N LYS A 93 4.33 0.05 2.30
CA LYS A 93 5.68 0.59 2.56
C LYS A 93 6.51 -0.34 3.43
N THR A 94 5.93 -0.86 4.52
CA THR A 94 6.60 -1.84 5.37
C THR A 94 6.99 -3.10 4.58
N ALA A 95 6.08 -3.64 3.75
CA ALA A 95 6.39 -4.78 2.90
C ALA A 95 7.50 -4.46 1.89
N GLN A 96 7.43 -3.30 1.22
CA GLN A 96 8.46 -2.84 0.28
C GLN A 96 9.83 -2.75 0.96
N ASP A 97 9.91 -2.13 2.14
CA ASP A 97 11.18 -1.92 2.84
C ASP A 97 11.81 -3.26 3.24
N LEU A 98 11.01 -4.17 3.80
CA LEU A 98 11.48 -5.51 4.18
C LEU A 98 11.97 -6.31 2.97
N ILE A 99 11.25 -6.26 1.85
CA ILE A 99 11.63 -6.93 0.60
C ILE A 99 12.91 -6.29 0.03
N THR A 100 13.01 -4.97 0.02
CA THR A 100 14.17 -4.24 -0.50
C THR A 100 15.42 -4.58 0.29
N ILE A 101 15.35 -4.56 1.63
CA ILE A 101 16.46 -4.95 2.51
C ILE A 101 16.89 -6.38 2.24
N LYS A 102 15.94 -7.30 2.05
CA LYS A 102 16.21 -8.72 1.76
C LYS A 102 16.73 -8.96 0.34
N ALA A 103 16.42 -8.08 -0.60
CA ALA A 103 16.90 -8.16 -1.97
C ALA A 103 18.40 -7.86 -2.08
N VAL A 104 18.93 -7.01 -1.19
CA VAL A 104 20.36 -6.67 -1.15
C VAL A 104 21.18 -7.93 -0.90
N GLY A 105 22.03 -8.28 -1.86
CA GLY A 105 22.89 -9.46 -1.80
C GLY A 105 22.24 -10.77 -2.28
N VAL A 106 20.95 -10.77 -2.62
CA VAL A 106 20.26 -11.92 -3.25
C VAL A 106 20.14 -11.72 -4.75
N ILE A 107 19.73 -10.53 -5.17
CA ILE A 107 19.57 -10.17 -6.59
C ILE A 107 20.52 -9.06 -6.98
N ASN A 108 20.76 -8.90 -8.28
CA ASN A 108 21.66 -7.87 -8.77
C ASN A 108 21.09 -6.47 -8.48
N GLU A 109 21.98 -5.50 -8.30
CA GLU A 109 21.65 -4.11 -7.99
C GLU A 109 20.78 -3.44 -9.07
N SER A 110 21.07 -3.67 -10.36
CA SER A 110 20.27 -3.14 -11.47
C SER A 110 18.80 -3.61 -11.47
N TYR A 111 18.52 -4.82 -10.97
CA TYR A 111 17.17 -5.34 -10.79
C TYR A 111 16.47 -4.65 -9.62
N ILE A 112 17.15 -4.48 -8.48
CA ILE A 112 16.64 -3.70 -7.34
C ILE A 112 16.29 -2.27 -7.78
N MET A 113 17.16 -1.63 -8.56
CA MET A 113 16.94 -0.29 -9.10
C MET A 113 15.78 -0.22 -10.11
N SER A 114 15.49 -1.31 -10.82
CA SER A 114 14.31 -1.39 -11.70
C SER A 114 13.03 -1.40 -10.88
N TRP A 115 12.97 -2.23 -9.83
CA TRP A 115 11.83 -2.28 -8.91
C TRP A 115 11.59 -0.94 -8.22
N GLN A 116 12.65 -0.31 -7.70
CA GLN A 116 12.55 0.99 -7.03
C GLN A 116 11.99 2.07 -7.96
N ARG A 117 12.45 2.13 -9.22
CA ARG A 117 11.94 3.10 -10.21
C ARG A 117 10.45 2.90 -10.52
N LYS A 118 10.02 1.66 -10.74
CA LYS A 118 8.59 1.35 -10.97
C LYS A 118 7.73 1.77 -9.78
N LEU A 119 8.15 1.40 -8.58
CA LEU A 119 7.43 1.74 -7.36
C LEU A 119 7.44 3.25 -7.10
N GLU A 120 8.54 3.95 -7.35
CA GLU A 120 8.63 5.41 -7.22
C GLU A 120 7.60 6.11 -8.12
N GLU A 121 7.43 5.66 -9.36
CA GLU A 121 6.42 6.23 -10.27
C GLU A 121 4.99 6.03 -9.73
N LEU A 122 4.69 4.83 -9.22
CA LEU A 122 3.39 4.52 -8.63
C LEU A 122 3.14 5.32 -7.35
N TRP A 123 4.14 5.43 -6.48
CA TRP A 123 4.08 6.24 -5.27
C TRP A 123 3.91 7.73 -5.57
N ARG A 124 4.57 8.24 -6.61
CA ARG A 124 4.37 9.62 -7.07
C ARG A 124 2.91 9.89 -7.44
N LYS A 125 2.27 8.96 -8.15
CA LYS A 125 0.83 9.06 -8.49
C LYS A 125 -0.04 9.11 -7.23
N ILE A 126 0.29 8.37 -6.17
CA ILE A 126 -0.41 8.47 -4.88
C ILE A 126 -0.24 9.86 -4.27
N SER A 127 1.01 10.34 -4.16
CA SER A 127 1.32 11.66 -3.58
C SER A 127 0.61 12.79 -4.32
N GLU A 128 0.59 12.79 -5.65
CA GLU A 128 -0.12 13.78 -6.46
C GLU A 128 -1.64 13.78 -6.22
N ASN A 129 -2.25 12.59 -6.05
CA ASN A 129 -3.68 12.49 -5.76
C ASN A 129 -4.01 12.89 -4.32
N LEU A 130 -3.11 12.66 -3.37
CA LEU A 130 -3.27 13.08 -1.97
C LEU A 130 -3.03 14.59 -1.78
N GLN A 131 -2.08 15.20 -2.48
CA GLN A 131 -1.82 16.65 -2.41
C GLN A 131 -2.96 17.48 -3.03
N LYS A 132 -3.52 17.03 -4.16
CA LYS A 132 -4.71 17.68 -4.78
C LYS A 132 -5.88 17.78 -3.79
N LYS A 133 -6.00 16.84 -2.84
CA LYS A 133 -7.03 16.84 -1.80
C LYS A 133 -6.85 17.95 -0.75
N GLN A 134 -5.61 18.33 -0.40
CA GLN A 134 -5.36 19.41 0.57
C GLN A 134 -5.76 20.78 -0.01
N VAL A 135 -5.40 21.05 -1.27
CA VAL A 135 -5.67 22.35 -1.91
C VAL A 135 -7.18 22.62 -2.04
N THR A 136 -8.00 21.61 -2.35
CA THR A 136 -9.46 21.79 -2.50
C THR A 136 -10.21 21.97 -1.18
N ILE A 137 -9.57 21.72 -0.04
CA ILE A 137 -10.19 21.90 1.30
C ILE A 137 -9.92 23.33 1.80
N THR A 138 -8.79 23.94 1.43
CA THR A 138 -8.40 25.27 1.88
C THR A 138 -9.09 26.42 1.12
N GLU A 139 -9.73 26.14 -0.02
CA GLU A 139 -10.50 27.13 -0.82
C GLU A 139 -12.00 27.18 -0.48
N LYS A 140 -12.41 26.73 0.71
CA LYS A 140 -13.78 26.85 1.23
C LYS A 140 -13.80 27.49 2.59
#